data_AF-A0A3D3RB21-F1
#
_entry.id   AF-A0A3D3RB21-F1
#
_cell.length_a   1.000
_cell.length_b   1.000
_cell.length_c   1.000
_cell.angle_alpha   90.00
_cell.angle_beta   90.00
_cell.angle_gamma   90.00
#
_symmetry.space_group_name_H-M   'P 1'
#
loop_
_entity.id
_entity.type
_entity.pdbx_description
1 polymer ?
#
loop_
_entity_poly.entity_id
_entity_poly.type
_entity_poly.pdbx_seq_one_letter_code
_entity_poly.pdbx_strand_id
1 'polypeptide(L)'
;MSNELLTAYDWKRYPETAAFIYERISGFCKHSALIQDFADQLQFKTGTRLSDWVDHLELNWSETLEHQLVKLGYVPVDGAGSHLHQHPDGMFPAIQASDSKVERLFIRVESVADFLTIHQGDLERPITGKTGSAVRQRIVISDNGLELHVIERHGAPICAVEVMDADVSLLLKHAEAFQLRKRDYDDEIAGFTAA
;
A
#
# COMPACT_ATOMS: atom_id res chain seq x y z
N MET A 1 33.57 8.65 -22.05
CA MET A 1 32.26 8.93 -21.43
C MET A 1 32.36 8.39 -20.01
N SER A 2 32.58 9.29 -19.05
CA SER A 2 33.17 9.02 -17.73
C SER A 2 32.21 8.28 -16.79
N ASN A 3 32.79 7.50 -15.88
CA ASN A 3 32.19 6.73 -14.80
C ASN A 3 31.41 7.57 -13.75
N GLU A 4 31.29 8.89 -13.97
CA GLU A 4 30.70 9.88 -13.05
C GLU A 4 29.20 9.67 -12.80
N LEU A 5 28.47 9.12 -13.78
CA LEU A 5 27.02 8.84 -13.63
C LEU A 5 26.74 7.68 -12.66
N LEU A 6 27.67 6.72 -12.52
CA LEU A 6 27.51 5.56 -11.62
C LEU A 6 27.83 5.91 -10.16
N THR A 7 28.58 6.98 -9.90
CA THR A 7 28.88 7.48 -8.54
C THR A 7 27.90 8.55 -8.05
N ALA A 8 27.00 9.04 -8.91
CA ALA A 8 26.04 10.09 -8.56
C ALA A 8 24.90 9.60 -7.64
N TYR A 9 24.68 8.29 -7.56
CA TYR A 9 23.62 7.69 -6.77
C TYR A 9 24.18 6.66 -5.79
N ASP A 10 24.09 6.97 -4.50
CA ASP A 10 24.40 6.03 -3.41
C ASP A 10 23.13 5.24 -3.06
N TRP A 11 22.97 4.06 -3.65
CA TRP A 11 21.84 3.15 -3.39
C TRP A 11 22.00 2.48 -2.03
N LYS A 12 21.74 3.24 -0.97
CA LYS A 12 21.84 2.76 0.41
C LYS A 12 20.82 1.66 0.69
N ARG A 13 21.27 0.62 1.39
CA ARG A 13 20.42 -0.47 1.88
C ARG A 13 19.97 -0.19 3.31
N TYR A 14 18.76 -0.62 3.63
CA TYR A 14 18.13 -0.41 4.95
C TYR A 14 17.59 -1.74 5.53
N PRO A 15 18.47 -2.71 5.84
CA PRO A 15 18.05 -4.05 6.28
C PRO A 15 17.32 -4.05 7.62
N GLU A 16 17.70 -3.19 8.57
CA GLU A 16 17.02 -3.06 9.86
C GLU A 16 15.60 -2.52 9.69
N THR A 17 15.42 -1.55 8.80
CA THR A 17 14.11 -0.98 8.45
C THR A 17 13.22 -2.02 7.77
N ALA A 18 13.79 -2.80 6.85
CA ALA A 18 13.08 -3.91 6.20
C ALA A 18 12.65 -4.99 7.23
N ALA A 19 13.55 -5.36 8.15
CA ALA A 19 13.26 -6.32 9.20
C ALA A 19 12.13 -5.83 10.13
N PHE A 20 12.15 -4.55 10.51
CA PHE A 20 11.09 -3.94 11.31
C PHE A 20 9.72 -4.02 10.63
N ILE A 21 9.64 -3.64 9.34
CA ILE A 21 8.39 -3.70 8.58
C ILE A 21 7.90 -5.15 8.42
N TYR A 22 8.81 -6.07 8.11
CA TYR A 22 8.50 -7.49 8.04
C TYR A 22 7.93 -8.01 9.37
N GLU A 23 8.55 -7.66 10.50
CA GLU A 23 8.08 -8.07 11.82
C GLU A 23 6.69 -7.51 12.13
N ARG A 24 6.44 -6.24 11.81
CA ARG A 24 5.13 -5.60 12.00
C ARG A 24 4.04 -6.30 11.18
N ILE A 25 4.24 -6.48 9.88
CA ILE A 25 3.28 -7.16 9.00
C ILE A 25 3.07 -8.62 9.43
N SER A 26 4.15 -9.34 9.77
CA SER A 26 4.06 -10.70 10.31
C SER A 26 3.28 -10.76 11.61
N GLY A 27 3.33 -9.69 12.42
CA GLY A 27 2.52 -9.52 13.62
C GLY A 27 1.02 -9.58 13.31
N PHE A 28 0.55 -8.92 12.24
CA PHE A 28 -0.85 -8.99 11.85
C PHE A 28 -1.28 -10.42 11.52
N CYS A 29 -0.48 -11.14 10.73
CA CYS A 29 -0.79 -12.53 10.35
C CYS A 29 -0.76 -13.48 11.55
N LYS A 30 0.20 -13.32 12.47
CA LYS A 30 0.31 -14.15 13.68
C LYS A 30 -0.88 -14.01 14.63
N HIS A 31 -1.48 -12.81 14.68
CA HIS A 31 -2.58 -12.51 15.59
C HIS A 31 -3.96 -12.56 14.92
N SER A 32 -4.04 -12.77 13.61
CA SER A 32 -5.30 -13.02 12.91
C SER A 32 -5.15 -14.12 11.86
N ALA A 33 -5.82 -15.26 12.10
CA ALA A 33 -5.86 -16.37 11.16
C ALA A 33 -6.51 -15.98 9.82
N LEU A 34 -7.43 -15.02 9.83
CA LEU A 34 -8.06 -14.50 8.62
C LEU A 34 -7.07 -13.70 7.76
N ILE A 35 -6.23 -12.87 8.40
CA ILE A 35 -5.18 -12.13 7.67
C ILE A 35 -4.11 -13.10 7.15
N GLN A 36 -3.74 -14.12 7.94
CA GLN A 36 -2.83 -15.17 7.48
C GLN A 36 -3.37 -15.94 6.28
N ASP A 37 -4.64 -16.39 6.32
CA ASP A 37 -5.26 -17.06 5.16
C ASP A 37 -5.27 -16.17 3.92
N PHE A 38 -5.60 -14.89 4.08
CA PHE A 38 -5.53 -13.93 2.98
C PHE A 38 -4.10 -13.79 2.42
N ALA A 39 -3.08 -13.73 3.28
CA ALA A 39 -1.68 -13.68 2.86
C ALA A 39 -1.26 -14.94 2.08
N ASP A 40 -1.70 -16.12 2.53
CA ASP A 40 -1.44 -17.40 1.86
C ASP A 40 -2.14 -17.46 0.49
N GLN A 41 -3.38 -16.95 0.40
CA GLN A 41 -4.09 -16.85 -0.87
C GLN A 41 -3.40 -15.91 -1.87
N LEU A 42 -2.87 -14.76 -1.43
CA LEU A 42 -2.06 -13.90 -2.30
C LEU A 42 -0.85 -14.66 -2.82
N GLN A 43 -0.05 -15.26 -1.92
CA GLN A 43 1.15 -16.00 -2.31
C GLN A 43 0.84 -17.16 -3.27
N PHE A 44 -0.27 -17.88 -3.05
CA PHE A 44 -0.68 -18.99 -3.91
C PHE A 44 -1.22 -18.54 -5.27
N LYS A 45 -2.06 -17.49 -5.32
CA LYS A 45 -2.75 -17.06 -6.54
C LYS A 45 -1.92 -16.14 -7.43
N THR A 46 -1.04 -15.33 -6.83
CA THR A 46 -0.29 -14.29 -7.56
C THR A 46 1.22 -14.43 -7.43
N GLY A 47 1.71 -15.30 -6.55
CA GLY A 47 3.14 -15.44 -6.28
C GLY A 47 3.75 -14.29 -5.47
N THR A 48 2.94 -13.32 -5.05
CA THR A 48 3.39 -12.11 -4.32
C THR A 48 3.06 -12.20 -2.83
N ARG A 49 3.88 -11.57 -2.00
CA ARG A 49 3.74 -11.56 -0.54
C ARG A 49 2.79 -10.47 -0.13
N LEU A 50 2.10 -10.61 1.02
CA LEU A 50 1.26 -9.55 1.57
C LEU A 50 2.01 -8.21 1.68
N SER A 51 3.30 -8.24 2.06
CA SER A 51 4.15 -7.04 2.17
C SER A 51 4.28 -6.25 0.88
N ASP A 52 4.17 -6.91 -0.27
CA ASP A 52 4.33 -6.28 -1.59
C ASP A 52 3.10 -5.42 -1.94
N TRP A 53 1.99 -5.59 -1.22
CA TRP A 53 0.72 -4.91 -1.44
C TRP A 53 0.44 -3.81 -0.41
N VAL A 54 1.25 -3.70 0.64
CA VAL A 54 0.98 -2.78 1.75
C VAL A 54 1.14 -1.33 1.29
N ASP A 55 0.07 -0.54 1.43
CA ASP A 55 0.07 0.90 1.22
C ASP A 55 0.68 1.60 2.45
N HIS A 56 0.16 1.28 3.64
CA HIS A 56 0.61 1.81 4.93
C HIS A 56 0.11 0.99 6.11
N LEU A 57 0.62 1.31 7.30
CA LEU A 57 0.14 0.78 8.58
C LEU A 57 -0.33 1.92 9.48
N GLU A 58 -1.44 1.71 10.19
CA GLU A 58 -1.82 2.50 11.35
C GLU A 58 -1.54 1.70 12.62
N LEU A 59 -0.67 2.22 13.49
CA LEU A 59 -0.19 1.51 14.68
C LEU A 59 -0.56 2.26 15.95
N ASN A 60 -0.59 1.55 17.08
CA ASN A 60 -0.71 2.17 18.39
C ASN A 60 0.51 3.06 18.66
N TRP A 61 0.29 4.37 18.74
CA TRP A 61 1.40 5.31 18.84
C TRP A 61 1.97 5.39 20.26
N SER A 62 3.30 5.49 20.35
CA SER A 62 4.03 5.74 21.59
C SER A 62 5.34 6.44 21.30
N GLU A 63 5.90 7.15 22.28
CA GLU A 63 7.24 7.77 22.18
C GLU A 63 8.31 6.71 21.83
N THR A 64 8.17 5.49 22.33
CA THR A 64 9.09 4.39 22.01
C THR A 64 9.03 4.01 20.54
N LEU A 65 7.83 3.93 19.96
CA LEU A 65 7.66 3.66 18.53
C LEU A 65 8.24 4.79 17.68
N GLU A 66 7.94 6.05 18.01
CA GLU A 66 8.45 7.22 17.29
C GLU A 66 9.98 7.26 17.31
N HIS A 67 10.61 7.10 18.47
CA HIS A 67 12.07 7.01 18.57
C HIS A 67 12.66 5.85 17.77
N GLN A 68 11.97 4.71 17.70
CA GLN A 68 12.39 3.59 16.87
C GLN A 68 12.31 3.93 15.38
N LEU A 69 11.22 4.54 14.92
CA LEU A 69 11.03 4.96 13.53
C LEU A 69 12.12 5.94 13.09
N VAL A 70 12.41 6.95 13.91
CA VAL A 70 13.49 7.92 13.63
C VAL A 70 14.85 7.23 13.49
N LYS A 71 15.17 6.28 14.37
CA LYS A 71 16.41 5.48 14.26
C LYS A 71 16.48 4.63 12.99
N LEU A 72 15.34 4.19 12.47
CA LEU A 72 15.21 3.41 11.24
C LEU A 72 15.19 4.28 9.97
N GLY A 73 15.36 5.60 10.09
CA GLY A 73 15.41 6.52 8.96
C GLY A 73 14.05 7.07 8.51
N TYR A 74 12.97 6.81 9.26
CA TYR A 74 11.71 7.50 9.03
C TYR A 74 11.80 8.95 9.50
N VAL A 75 11.10 9.83 8.79
CA VAL A 75 10.92 11.24 9.14
C VAL A 75 9.43 11.56 9.29
N PRO A 76 9.05 12.48 10.21
CA PRO A 76 7.68 12.95 10.28
C PRO A 76 7.30 13.67 8.99
N VAL A 77 6.04 13.53 8.58
CA VAL A 77 5.49 14.23 7.42
C VAL A 77 4.71 15.45 7.88
N ASP A 78 5.25 16.62 7.58
CA ASP A 78 4.59 17.89 7.87
C ASP A 78 3.30 18.04 7.05
N GLY A 79 2.28 18.65 7.67
CA GLY A 79 1.00 18.91 7.02
C GLY A 79 0.15 17.68 6.77
N ALA A 80 0.49 16.51 7.34
CA ALA A 80 -0.41 15.36 7.39
C ALA A 80 -1.55 15.60 8.39
N GLY A 81 -2.73 15.06 8.11
CA GLY A 81 -3.91 15.18 9.00
C GLY A 81 -3.81 14.37 10.29
N SER A 82 -2.76 13.56 10.41
CA SER A 82 -2.45 12.65 11.49
C SER A 82 -0.94 12.59 11.71
N HIS A 83 -0.52 12.06 12.86
CA HIS A 83 0.88 11.82 13.12
C HIS A 83 1.40 10.69 12.19
N LEU A 84 2.12 11.06 11.14
CA LEU A 84 2.52 10.22 10.01
C LEU A 84 4.03 10.29 9.83
N HIS A 85 4.65 9.12 9.59
CA HIS A 85 6.07 8.98 9.34
C HIS A 85 6.31 8.24 8.02
N GLN A 86 7.27 8.72 7.22
CA GLN A 86 7.68 8.11 5.96
C GLN A 86 9.20 7.97 5.88
N HIS A 87 9.67 6.94 5.16
CA HIS A 87 11.10 6.77 4.88
C HIS A 87 11.43 7.45 3.54
N PRO A 88 12.28 8.50 3.51
CA PRO A 88 12.49 9.30 2.29
C PRO A 88 13.28 8.55 1.21
N ASP A 89 14.19 7.66 1.62
CA ASP A 89 15.14 7.01 0.72
C ASP A 89 14.77 5.57 0.35
N GLY A 90 13.61 5.07 0.82
CA GLY A 90 13.24 3.67 0.71
C GLY A 90 11.76 3.52 0.41
N MET A 91 11.41 2.54 -0.42
CA MET A 91 10.01 2.20 -0.72
C MET A 91 9.39 1.36 0.41
N PHE A 92 9.44 1.88 1.63
CA PHE A 92 8.78 1.25 2.78
C PHE A 92 7.38 1.85 2.98
N PRO A 93 6.42 1.05 3.47
CA PRO A 93 5.11 1.57 3.84
C PRO A 93 5.21 2.69 4.86
N ALA A 94 4.37 3.70 4.71
CA ALA A 94 4.26 4.76 5.71
C ALA A 94 3.66 4.22 7.01
N ILE A 95 4.01 4.85 8.14
CA ILE A 95 3.51 4.47 9.46
C ILE A 95 2.76 5.65 10.08
N GLN A 96 1.50 5.43 10.39
CA GLN A 96 0.60 6.44 10.91
C GLN A 96 0.14 6.07 12.33
N ALA A 97 -0.13 7.07 13.16
CA ALA A 97 -0.80 6.87 14.43
C ALA A 97 -2.26 6.46 14.21
N SER A 98 -2.65 5.34 14.80
CA SER A 98 -4.06 4.97 14.90
C SER A 98 -4.81 5.99 15.75
N ASP A 99 -6.03 6.30 15.33
CA ASP A 99 -7.00 7.12 16.05
C ASP A 99 -7.67 6.40 17.23
N SER A 100 -7.39 5.10 17.39
CA SER A 100 -8.00 4.22 18.38
C SER A 100 -6.98 3.21 18.91
N LYS A 101 -7.43 2.20 19.68
CA LYS A 101 -6.57 1.09 20.13
C LYS A 101 -6.40 -0.02 19.07
N VAL A 102 -7.00 0.16 17.90
CA VAL A 102 -7.03 -0.82 16.81
C VAL A 102 -5.88 -0.53 15.87
N GLU A 103 -5.05 -1.53 15.58
CA GLU A 103 -4.01 -1.41 14.56
C GLU A 103 -4.57 -1.86 13.21
N ARG A 104 -4.16 -1.19 12.14
CA ARG A 104 -4.73 -1.40 10.81
C ARG A 104 -3.63 -1.59 9.78
N LEU A 105 -3.83 -2.58 8.93
CA LEU A 105 -3.01 -2.84 7.76
C LEU A 105 -3.81 -2.45 6.52
N PHE A 106 -3.24 -1.59 5.68
CA PHE A 106 -3.89 -1.19 4.43
C PHE A 106 -3.16 -1.81 3.25
N ILE A 107 -3.90 -2.50 2.38
CA ILE A 107 -3.38 -3.01 1.12
C ILE A 107 -3.95 -2.23 -0.06
N ARG A 108 -3.08 -1.91 -1.01
CA ARG A 108 -3.48 -1.17 -2.20
C ARG A 108 -4.16 -2.07 -3.21
N VAL A 109 -5.30 -1.61 -3.73
CA VAL A 109 -6.05 -2.27 -4.81
C VAL A 109 -6.34 -1.27 -5.92
N GLU A 110 -6.60 -1.77 -7.13
CA GLU A 110 -7.03 -0.93 -8.25
C GLU A 110 -8.47 -0.42 -8.07
N SER A 111 -9.34 -1.28 -7.54
CA SER A 111 -10.76 -1.00 -7.34
C SER A 111 -11.25 -1.70 -6.07
N VAL A 112 -11.71 -0.91 -5.10
CA VAL A 112 -12.30 -1.48 -3.87
C VAL A 112 -13.58 -2.25 -4.19
N ALA A 113 -14.37 -1.77 -5.15
CA ALA A 113 -15.63 -2.43 -5.53
C ALA A 113 -15.41 -3.80 -6.18
N ASP A 114 -14.45 -3.91 -7.10
CA ASP A 114 -14.13 -5.17 -7.76
C ASP A 114 -13.52 -6.16 -6.78
N PHE A 115 -12.63 -5.69 -5.89
CA PHE A 115 -12.07 -6.52 -4.82
C PHE A 115 -13.18 -7.13 -3.97
N LEU A 116 -14.12 -6.33 -3.47
CA LEU A 116 -15.21 -6.81 -2.62
C LEU A 116 -16.09 -7.83 -3.35
N THR A 117 -16.35 -7.62 -4.64
CA THR A 117 -17.18 -8.51 -5.46
C THR A 117 -16.49 -9.87 -5.67
N ILE A 118 -15.21 -9.86 -6.05
CA ILE A 118 -14.43 -11.09 -6.32
C ILE A 118 -14.23 -11.90 -5.05
N HIS A 119 -13.95 -11.24 -3.93
CA HIS A 119 -13.69 -11.87 -2.64
C HIS A 119 -14.97 -12.15 -1.83
N GLN A 120 -16.15 -11.93 -2.42
CA GLN A 120 -17.46 -12.11 -1.77
C GLN A 120 -17.55 -11.45 -0.38
N GLY A 121 -16.99 -10.24 -0.28
CA GLY A 121 -17.06 -9.44 0.94
C GLY A 121 -18.50 -9.00 1.25
N ASP A 122 -18.71 -8.46 2.45
CA ASP A 122 -19.99 -7.85 2.83
C ASP A 122 -20.25 -6.61 1.95
N LEU A 123 -21.15 -6.78 0.97
CA LEU A 123 -21.52 -5.76 -0.02
C LEU A 123 -22.49 -4.71 0.53
N GLU A 124 -23.15 -4.96 1.68
CA GLU A 124 -24.16 -4.06 2.24
C GLU A 124 -23.54 -2.89 2.99
N ARG A 125 -22.40 -3.12 3.65
CA ARG A 125 -21.71 -2.03 4.34
C ARG A 125 -21.17 -1.04 3.26
N PRO A 126 -21.13 0.28 3.48
CA PRO A 126 -20.76 1.29 2.46
C PRO A 126 -19.25 1.56 2.32
N ILE A 127 -18.74 1.65 1.09
CA ILE A 127 -17.34 2.05 0.82
C ILE A 127 -17.14 3.50 1.29
N THR A 128 -16.06 3.75 2.03
CA THR A 128 -15.67 5.12 2.40
C THR A 128 -15.08 5.82 1.18
N GLY A 129 -15.58 7.02 0.87
CA GLY A 129 -15.26 7.76 -0.34
C GLY A 129 -16.28 7.51 -1.46
N LYS A 130 -16.77 8.58 -2.10
CA LYS A 130 -17.74 8.49 -3.20
C LYS A 130 -17.08 7.87 -4.44
N THR A 131 -17.89 7.38 -5.37
CA THR A 131 -17.40 6.90 -6.67
C THR A 131 -16.55 7.98 -7.35
N GLY A 132 -15.35 7.62 -7.78
CA GLY A 132 -14.41 8.55 -8.40
C GLY A 132 -13.63 9.45 -7.45
N SER A 133 -13.82 9.36 -6.12
CA SER A 133 -12.93 10.04 -5.17
C SER A 133 -11.49 9.58 -5.34
N ALA A 134 -10.51 10.46 -5.05
CA ALA A 134 -9.10 10.09 -5.21
C ALA A 134 -8.59 9.14 -4.12
N VAL A 135 -9.36 8.93 -3.04
CA VAL A 135 -9.17 7.81 -2.12
C VAL A 135 -10.52 7.15 -1.86
N ARG A 136 -10.57 5.83 -1.98
CA ARG A 136 -11.70 5.00 -1.58
C ARG A 136 -11.17 3.83 -0.78
N GLN A 137 -11.86 3.44 0.29
CA GLN A 137 -11.36 2.38 1.16
C GLN A 137 -12.44 1.63 1.90
N ARG A 138 -12.08 0.42 2.34
CA ARG A 138 -12.98 -0.45 3.08
C ARG A 138 -12.22 -1.47 3.93
N ILE A 139 -12.61 -1.60 5.18
CA ILE A 139 -12.29 -2.76 6.00
C ILE A 139 -12.90 -4.05 5.43
N VAL A 140 -12.07 -5.08 5.33
CA VAL A 140 -12.42 -6.42 4.82
C VAL A 140 -12.22 -7.52 5.86
N ILE A 141 -11.34 -7.31 6.84
CA ILE A 141 -11.14 -8.22 7.98
C ILE A 141 -11.08 -7.38 9.25
N SER A 142 -11.79 -7.81 10.30
CA SER A 142 -11.71 -7.25 11.64
C SER A 142 -11.64 -8.42 12.62
N ASP A 143 -10.51 -8.55 13.32
CA ASP A 143 -10.25 -9.70 14.18
C ASP A 143 -9.19 -9.35 15.23
N ASN A 144 -9.39 -9.78 16.49
CA ASN A 144 -8.44 -9.60 17.60
C ASN A 144 -7.87 -8.18 17.79
N GLY A 145 -8.67 -7.13 17.55
CA GLY A 145 -8.22 -5.74 17.67
C GLY A 145 -7.32 -5.27 16.52
N LEU A 146 -7.30 -6.03 15.42
CA LEU A 146 -6.63 -5.70 14.17
C LEU A 146 -7.65 -5.58 13.04
N GLU A 147 -7.32 -4.75 12.05
CA GLU A 147 -8.12 -4.63 10.84
C GLU A 147 -7.25 -4.72 9.58
N LEU A 148 -7.75 -5.43 8.58
CA LEU A 148 -7.24 -5.34 7.20
C LEU A 148 -8.20 -4.48 6.40
N HIS A 149 -7.66 -3.44 5.77
CA HIS A 149 -8.36 -2.55 4.87
C HIS A 149 -7.82 -2.69 3.46
N VAL A 150 -8.71 -2.59 2.47
CA VAL A 150 -8.35 -2.36 1.08
C VAL A 150 -8.50 -0.87 0.76
N ILE A 151 -7.55 -0.32 0.03
CA ILE A 151 -7.51 1.09 -0.33
C ILE A 151 -7.19 1.28 -1.81
N GLU A 152 -7.98 2.11 -2.47
CA GLU A 152 -7.85 2.59 -3.84
C GLU A 152 -7.40 4.04 -3.77
N ARG A 153 -6.32 4.40 -4.49
CA ARG A 153 -5.81 5.77 -4.56
C ARG A 153 -5.58 6.21 -6.01
N HIS A 154 -6.24 7.28 -6.42
CA HIS A 154 -6.10 7.90 -7.75
C HIS A 154 -5.16 9.10 -7.69
N GLY A 155 -3.87 8.82 -7.43
CA GLY A 155 -2.84 9.86 -7.34
C GLY A 155 -2.84 10.65 -6.03
N ALA A 156 -3.72 10.33 -5.08
CA ALA A 156 -3.73 10.96 -3.77
C ALA A 156 -2.54 10.50 -2.90
N PRO A 157 -1.67 11.42 -2.44
CA PRO A 157 -0.64 11.11 -1.45
C PRO A 157 -1.27 10.61 -0.15
N ILE A 158 -0.55 9.78 0.60
CA ILE A 158 -1.01 9.34 1.92
C ILE A 158 -1.14 10.51 2.91
N CYS A 159 -0.29 11.51 2.81
CA CYS A 159 -0.29 12.68 3.69
C CYS A 159 -1.38 13.71 3.36
N ALA A 160 -2.20 13.50 2.33
CA ALA A 160 -3.18 14.48 1.90
C ALA A 160 -4.29 14.69 2.96
N VAL A 161 -4.33 15.89 3.56
CA VAL A 161 -5.40 16.33 4.47
C VAL A 161 -6.70 16.54 3.70
N GLU A 162 -6.59 17.18 2.53
CA GLU A 162 -7.67 17.36 1.58
C GLU A 162 -7.35 16.55 0.34
N VAL A 163 -8.17 15.54 0.10
CA VAL A 163 -8.10 14.74 -1.11
C VAL A 163 -8.96 15.45 -2.16
N MET A 164 -8.30 16.09 -3.14
CA MET A 164 -9.04 16.63 -4.29
C MET A 164 -9.84 15.52 -4.95
N ASP A 165 -11.06 15.83 -5.37
CA ASP A 165 -11.83 14.90 -6.18
C ASP A 165 -11.05 14.59 -7.46
N ALA A 166 -10.91 13.30 -7.79
CA ALA A 166 -10.32 12.93 -9.06
C ALA A 166 -11.27 13.34 -10.20
N ASP A 167 -10.72 13.78 -11.32
CA ASP A 167 -11.50 13.92 -12.54
C ASP A 167 -11.82 12.52 -13.07
N VAL A 168 -13.06 12.08 -12.85
CA VAL A 168 -13.55 10.76 -13.26
C VAL A 168 -13.38 10.55 -14.76
N SER A 169 -13.51 11.59 -15.58
CA SER A 169 -13.36 11.47 -17.03
C SER A 169 -11.90 11.19 -17.41
N LEU A 170 -10.95 11.86 -16.75
CA LEU A 170 -9.52 11.59 -16.94
C LEU A 170 -9.16 10.19 -16.43
N LEU A 171 -9.69 9.79 -15.28
CA LEU A 171 -9.47 8.45 -14.72
C LEU A 171 -9.91 7.35 -15.69
N LEU A 172 -11.15 7.44 -16.19
CA LEU A 172 -11.69 6.47 -17.15
C LEU A 172 -10.89 6.47 -18.45
N LYS A 173 -10.51 7.64 -18.96
CA LYS A 173 -9.66 7.76 -20.16
C LYS A 173 -8.32 7.07 -19.98
N HIS A 174 -7.65 7.28 -18.85
CA HIS A 174 -6.34 6.68 -18.58
C HIS A 174 -6.43 5.17 -18.35
N ALA A 175 -7.49 4.70 -17.67
CA ALA A 175 -7.75 3.28 -17.49
C ALA A 175 -7.99 2.57 -18.84
N GLU A 176 -8.82 3.15 -19.71
CA GLU A 176 -9.06 2.61 -21.06
C GLU A 176 -7.76 2.60 -21.89
N ALA A 177 -7.00 3.70 -21.90
CA ALA A 177 -5.73 3.77 -22.62
C ALA A 177 -4.71 2.73 -22.14
N PHE A 178 -4.68 2.43 -20.83
CA PHE A 178 -3.81 1.41 -20.27
C PHE A 178 -4.26 -0.01 -20.68
N GLN A 179 -5.56 -0.29 -20.62
CA GLN A 179 -6.13 -1.58 -21.01
C GLN A 179 -6.01 -1.87 -22.50
N LEU A 180 -6.14 -0.84 -23.34
CA LEU A 180 -6.00 -0.91 -24.79
C LEU A 180 -4.57 -0.66 -25.28
N ARG A 181 -3.58 -0.57 -24.37
CA ARG A 181 -2.19 -0.36 -24.74
C ARG A 181 -1.74 -1.49 -25.67
N LYS A 182 -1.29 -1.11 -26.87
CA LYS A 182 -0.77 -2.06 -27.86
C LYS A 182 0.35 -2.89 -27.23
N ARG A 183 0.21 -4.21 -27.28
CA ARG A 183 1.28 -5.15 -27.00
C ARG A 183 1.96 -5.44 -28.35
N ASP A 184 3.22 -5.08 -28.48
CA ASP A 184 3.94 -5.19 -29.76
C ASP A 184 4.26 -6.64 -30.15
N TYR A 185 4.06 -7.58 -29.22
CA TYR A 185 4.32 -9.00 -29.41
C TYR A 185 3.09 -9.82 -28.96
N ASP A 186 2.83 -10.90 -29.69
CA ASP A 186 1.70 -11.80 -29.43
C ASP A 186 1.89 -12.64 -28.16
N ASP A 187 3.14 -12.90 -27.79
CA ASP A 187 3.52 -13.60 -26.56
C ASP A 187 4.81 -13.04 -25.95
N GLU A 188 5.09 -13.48 -24.72
CA GLU A 188 6.26 -13.10 -23.95
C GLU A 188 7.58 -13.55 -24.59
N ILE A 189 7.60 -14.71 -25.24
CA ILE A 189 8.80 -15.30 -25.85
C ILE A 189 9.27 -14.47 -27.05
N ALA A 190 8.32 -14.05 -27.90
CA ALA A 190 8.57 -13.17 -29.02
C ALA A 190 9.15 -11.82 -28.57
N GLY A 191 8.68 -11.28 -27.44
CA GLY A 191 9.22 -10.08 -26.82
C GLY A 191 10.67 -10.25 -26.34
N PHE A 192 10.98 -11.33 -25.61
CA PHE A 192 12.34 -11.59 -25.12
C PHE A 192 13.35 -11.87 -26.24
N THR A 193 12.90 -12.47 -27.35
CA THR A 193 13.78 -12.79 -28.50
C THR A 193 14.16 -11.54 -29.30
N ALA A 194 13.32 -10.51 -29.27
CA ALA A 194 13.52 -9.26 -30.03
C ALA A 194 14.35 -8.19 -29.28
N ALA A 195 14.61 -8.39 -27.99
CA ALA A 195 15.39 -7.49 -27.13
C ALA A 195 16.89 -7.83 -27.15
#